data_AF-D9DBX0-F1
#
_entry.id   AF-D9DBX0-F1
#
_cell.length_a   1.000
_cell.length_b   1.000
_cell.length_c   1.000
_cell.angle_alpha   90.00
_cell.angle_beta   90.00
_cell.angle_gamma   90.00
#
_symmetry.space_group_name_H-M   'P 1'
#
loop_
_entity.id
_entity.type
_entity.pdbx_description
1 polymer ?
#
loop_
_entity_poly.entity_id
_entity_poly.type
_entity_poly.pdbx_seq_one_letter_code
_entity_poly.pdbx_strand_id
1 'polypeptide(L)'
;AEVMGTYFLIFAGCAAVVVNVNNEKVVSLPGISIVWGLAVMVLVYSLGHISGAHFNPAVTIAFATCKRFPLKQVPAYVLAQVIGSTLAAGTLRLLFSGPHDVFAGTSPQGSDLQAFGVEFIITFYLMFIISGVATDNRAIGELAGLAIGATVLINVMFAGPITGASMNPARSLG
;
A
#
# COMPACT_ATOMS: atom_id res chain seq x y z
N ALA A 1 -3.94 7.56 13.72
CA ALA A 1 -4.05 6.21 13.13
C ALA A 1 -3.42 6.15 11.74
N GLU A 2 -3.83 6.99 10.78
CA GLU A 2 -3.27 7.01 9.40
C GLU A 2 -1.73 7.13 9.34
N VAL A 3 -1.09 8.03 10.11
CA VAL A 3 0.38 8.14 10.16
C VAL A 3 1.03 6.80 10.53
N MET A 4 0.56 6.17 11.62
CA MET A 4 1.13 4.91 12.12
C MET A 4 0.82 3.74 11.18
N GLY A 5 -0.39 3.69 10.63
CA GLY A 5 -0.78 2.64 9.70
C GLY A 5 0.02 2.71 8.40
N THR A 6 0.16 3.89 7.79
CA THR A 6 1.04 4.05 6.63
C THR A 6 2.49 3.77 6.99
N TYR A 7 2.98 4.24 8.15
CA TYR A 7 4.34 3.92 8.59
C TYR A 7 4.60 2.41 8.63
N PHE A 8 3.75 1.62 9.31
CA PHE A 8 3.96 0.18 9.41
C PHE A 8 3.78 -0.54 8.08
N LEU A 9 2.83 -0.10 7.25
CA LEU A 9 2.61 -0.64 5.92
C LEU A 9 3.87 -0.49 5.05
N ILE A 10 4.40 0.73 4.98
CA ILE A 10 5.58 1.05 4.18
C ILE A 10 6.82 0.40 4.76
N PHE A 11 6.99 0.44 6.08
CA PHE A 11 8.12 -0.21 6.75
C PHE A 11 8.16 -1.70 6.44
N ALA A 12 7.06 -2.43 6.63
CA ALA A 12 7.02 -3.88 6.40
C ALA A 12 7.25 -4.25 4.93
N GLY A 13 6.50 -3.60 4.02
CA GLY A 13 6.58 -3.88 2.59
C GLY A 13 7.94 -3.56 1.98
N CYS A 14 8.50 -2.38 2.28
CA CYS A 14 9.81 -1.98 1.80
C CYS A 14 10.94 -2.74 2.51
N ALA A 15 10.84 -3.06 3.80
CA ALA A 15 11.81 -3.94 4.48
C ALA A 15 11.89 -5.30 3.81
N ALA A 16 10.76 -5.91 3.41
CA ALA A 16 10.76 -7.18 2.71
C ALA A 16 11.56 -7.10 1.40
N VAL A 17 11.46 -5.99 0.66
CA VAL A 17 12.25 -5.75 -0.56
C VAL A 17 13.74 -5.61 -0.22
N VAL A 18 14.10 -4.80 0.77
CA VAL A 18 15.50 -4.59 1.17
C VAL A 18 16.14 -5.88 1.67
N VAL A 19 15.46 -6.62 2.55
CA VAL A 19 15.90 -7.93 3.04
C VAL A 19 16.09 -8.91 1.89
N ASN A 20 15.16 -8.94 0.93
CA ASN A 20 15.27 -9.78 -0.26
C ASN A 20 16.52 -9.47 -1.07
N VAL A 21 16.82 -8.19 -1.31
CA VAL A 21 18.02 -7.78 -2.07
C VAL A 21 19.30 -8.11 -1.30
N ASN A 22 19.34 -7.85 0.00
CA ASN A 22 20.55 -7.99 0.82
C ASN A 22 20.85 -9.44 1.25
N ASN A 23 19.89 -10.36 1.15
CA ASN A 23 20.02 -11.74 1.63
C ASN A 23 19.70 -12.74 0.50
N GLU A 24 20.36 -12.59 -0.65
CA GLU A 24 20.32 -13.57 -1.76
C GLU A 24 18.91 -13.96 -2.23
N LYS A 25 17.97 -13.01 -2.23
CA LYS A 25 16.58 -13.21 -2.64
C LYS A 25 15.78 -14.22 -1.79
N VAL A 26 16.13 -14.36 -0.50
CA VAL A 26 15.48 -15.29 0.44
C VAL A 26 13.96 -15.10 0.56
N VAL A 27 13.46 -13.86 0.42
CA VAL A 27 12.03 -13.57 0.56
C VAL A 27 11.27 -13.96 -0.71
N SER A 28 11.88 -13.79 -1.88
CA SER A 28 11.31 -13.94 -3.22
C SER A 28 10.09 -13.03 -3.50
N LEU A 29 9.64 -12.97 -4.76
CA LEU A 29 8.48 -12.17 -5.14
C LEU A 29 7.19 -12.61 -4.40
N PRO A 30 6.85 -13.91 -4.33
CA PRO A 30 5.71 -14.36 -3.53
C PRO A 30 5.77 -13.92 -2.06
N GLY A 31 6.93 -13.99 -1.42
CA GLY A 31 7.08 -13.54 -0.03
C GLY A 31 6.87 -12.04 0.12
N ILE A 32 7.40 -11.22 -0.81
CA ILE A 32 7.16 -9.77 -0.82
C ILE A 32 5.66 -9.49 -0.97
N SER A 33 4.98 -10.16 -1.90
CA SER A 33 3.53 -10.02 -2.09
C SER A 33 2.74 -10.39 -0.83
N ILE A 34 3.12 -11.47 -0.16
CA ILE A 34 2.50 -11.91 1.10
C ILE A 34 2.67 -10.85 2.19
N VAL A 35 3.88 -10.28 2.34
CA VAL A 35 4.13 -9.24 3.34
C VAL A 35 3.26 -8.01 3.09
N TRP A 36 3.19 -7.50 1.85
CA TRP A 36 2.33 -6.37 1.52
C TRP A 36 0.86 -6.65 1.82
N GLY A 37 0.33 -7.79 1.39
CA GLY A 37 -1.07 -8.13 1.61
C GLY A 37 -1.43 -8.36 3.08
N LEU A 38 -0.60 -9.11 3.81
CA LEU A 38 -0.82 -9.36 5.24
C LEU A 38 -0.66 -8.09 6.08
N ALA A 39 0.29 -7.21 5.76
CA ALA A 39 0.44 -5.94 6.43
C ALA A 39 -0.84 -5.09 6.30
N VAL A 40 -1.39 -4.98 5.08
CA VAL A 40 -2.66 -4.29 4.86
C VAL A 40 -3.79 -4.95 5.67
N MET A 41 -3.93 -6.27 5.61
CA MET A 41 -4.97 -7.00 6.34
C MET A 41 -4.91 -6.72 7.85
N VAL A 42 -3.73 -6.87 8.46
CA VAL A 42 -3.52 -6.67 9.90
C VAL A 42 -3.83 -5.23 10.29
N LEU A 43 -3.37 -4.25 9.50
CA LEU A 43 -3.59 -2.84 9.81
C LEU A 43 -5.05 -2.42 9.62
N VAL A 44 -5.75 -2.95 8.63
CA VAL A 44 -7.19 -2.72 8.45
C VAL A 44 -7.97 -3.25 9.66
N TYR A 45 -7.69 -4.47 10.12
CA TYR A 45 -8.36 -5.00 11.31
C TYR A 45 -7.99 -4.26 12.60
N SER A 46 -6.74 -3.78 12.70
CA SER A 46 -6.25 -3.14 13.93
C SER A 46 -6.64 -1.66 14.04
N LEU A 47 -6.73 -0.94 12.92
CA LEU A 47 -6.89 0.52 12.91
C LEU A 47 -8.11 0.99 12.11
N GLY A 48 -8.82 0.08 11.42
CA GLY A 48 -9.99 0.40 10.61
C GLY A 48 -11.11 1.06 11.42
N HIS A 49 -11.31 0.63 12.67
CA HIS A 49 -12.31 1.23 13.56
C HIS A 49 -11.95 2.65 14.05
N ILE A 50 -10.69 3.07 13.88
CA ILE A 50 -10.21 4.40 14.32
C ILE A 50 -10.25 5.42 13.16
N SER A 51 -9.74 5.05 11.98
CA SER A 51 -9.62 5.97 10.83
C SER A 51 -10.26 5.49 9.52
N GLY A 52 -10.89 4.31 9.50
CA GLY A 52 -11.28 3.65 8.25
C GLY A 52 -10.09 2.98 7.53
N ALA A 53 -8.87 3.08 8.07
CA ALA A 53 -7.66 2.44 7.56
C ALA A 53 -7.41 2.70 6.07
N HIS A 54 -7.39 3.98 5.65
CA HIS A 54 -7.19 4.30 4.24
C HIS A 54 -5.74 4.02 3.82
N PHE A 55 -4.78 4.52 4.60
CA PHE A 55 -3.32 4.41 4.42
C PHE A 55 -2.79 4.77 3.03
N ASN A 56 -3.64 5.38 2.22
CA ASN A 56 -3.47 5.55 0.79
C ASN A 56 -4.30 6.77 0.32
N PRO A 57 -3.65 7.77 -0.30
CA PRO A 57 -4.34 8.92 -0.87
C PRO A 57 -5.40 8.55 -1.90
N ALA A 58 -5.17 7.53 -2.73
CA ALA A 58 -6.14 7.06 -3.72
C ALA A 58 -7.42 6.53 -3.07
N VAL A 59 -7.30 5.74 -1.98
CA VAL A 59 -8.44 5.26 -1.18
C VAL A 59 -9.19 6.44 -0.57
N THR A 60 -8.46 7.38 0.03
CA THR A 60 -9.05 8.55 0.69
C THR A 60 -9.86 9.41 -0.29
N ILE A 61 -9.31 9.65 -1.49
CA ILE A 61 -9.98 10.39 -2.54
C ILE A 61 -11.19 9.62 -3.06
N ALA A 62 -11.07 8.31 -3.31
CA ALA A 62 -12.18 7.46 -3.77
C ALA A 62 -13.36 7.45 -2.79
N PHE A 63 -13.10 7.33 -1.48
CA PHE A 63 -14.15 7.39 -0.47
C PHE A 63 -14.82 8.77 -0.44
N ALA A 64 -14.04 9.84 -0.63
CA ALA A 64 -14.57 11.18 -0.64
C ALA A 64 -15.44 11.47 -1.87
N THR A 65 -15.06 11.00 -3.06
CA THR A 65 -15.86 11.14 -4.29
C THR A 65 -17.14 10.30 -4.24
N CYS A 66 -17.10 9.14 -3.59
CA CYS A 66 -18.28 8.32 -3.30
C CYS A 66 -19.14 8.83 -2.12
N LYS A 67 -18.84 10.01 -1.56
CA LYS A 67 -19.53 10.61 -0.40
C LYS A 67 -19.55 9.71 0.85
N ARG A 68 -18.57 8.81 0.98
CA ARG A 68 -18.35 7.96 2.15
C ARG A 68 -17.35 8.56 3.14
N PHE A 69 -16.63 9.62 2.73
CA PHE A 69 -15.69 10.33 3.57
C PHE A 69 -15.78 11.86 3.36
N PRO A 70 -15.66 12.69 4.41
CA PRO A 70 -15.78 14.15 4.26
C PRO A 70 -14.62 14.74 3.44
N LEU A 71 -14.93 15.41 2.31
CA LEU A 71 -13.93 16.05 1.44
C LEU A 71 -12.97 16.99 2.19
N LYS A 72 -13.46 17.69 3.23
CA LYS A 72 -12.65 18.60 4.05
C LYS A 72 -11.54 17.91 4.84
N GLN A 73 -11.67 16.61 5.12
CA GLN A 73 -10.66 15.84 5.86
C GLN A 73 -9.59 15.21 4.95
N VAL A 74 -9.83 15.18 3.64
CA VAL A 74 -8.90 14.56 2.66
C VAL A 74 -7.48 15.12 2.77
N PRO A 75 -7.25 16.45 2.81
CA PRO A 75 -5.88 16.98 2.89
C PRO A 75 -5.13 16.51 4.14
N ALA A 76 -5.81 16.43 5.29
CA ALA A 76 -5.21 15.98 6.53
C ALA A 76 -4.84 14.49 6.49
N TYR A 77 -5.67 13.66 5.86
CA TYR A 77 -5.39 12.22 5.66
C TYR A 77 -4.20 12.03 4.71
N VAL A 78 -4.18 12.72 3.57
CA VAL A 78 -3.08 12.63 2.61
C VAL A 78 -1.77 13.07 3.26
N LEU A 79 -1.78 14.18 4.00
CA LEU A 79 -0.59 14.65 4.71
C LEU A 79 -0.12 13.64 5.76
N ALA A 80 -1.04 13.07 6.54
CA ALA A 80 -0.72 12.04 7.54
C ALA A 80 -0.10 10.79 6.89
N GLN A 81 -0.63 10.34 5.76
CA GLN A 81 -0.13 9.18 5.02
C GLN A 81 1.27 9.44 4.45
N VAL A 82 1.48 10.60 3.82
CA VAL A 82 2.80 10.97 3.30
C VAL A 82 3.84 11.09 4.42
N ILE A 83 3.50 11.74 5.55
CA ILE A 83 4.38 11.81 6.72
C ILE A 83 4.72 10.41 7.23
N GLY A 84 3.73 9.53 7.39
CA GLY A 84 3.96 8.15 7.83
C GLY A 84 4.89 7.39 6.90
N SER A 85 4.68 7.53 5.59
CA SER A 85 5.53 6.91 4.56
C SER A 85 6.97 7.41 4.61
N THR A 86 7.18 8.73 4.65
CA THR A 86 8.51 9.35 4.73
C THR A 86 9.26 8.95 6.00
N LEU A 87 8.57 8.86 7.15
CA LEU A 87 9.17 8.39 8.40
C LEU A 87 9.60 6.92 8.30
N ALA A 88 8.81 6.07 7.64
CA ALA A 88 9.17 4.67 7.43
C ALA A 88 10.36 4.54 6.49
N ALA A 89 10.38 5.27 5.37
CA ALA A 89 11.50 5.30 4.45
C ALA A 89 12.80 5.79 5.13
N GLY A 90 12.71 6.86 5.94
CA GLY A 90 13.82 7.35 6.75
C GLY A 90 14.33 6.31 7.75
N THR A 91 13.41 5.60 8.42
CA THR A 91 13.78 4.53 9.37
C THR A 91 14.48 3.37 8.66
N LEU A 92 13.97 2.94 7.50
CA LEU A 92 14.61 1.89 6.69
C LEU A 92 16.03 2.29 6.27
N ARG A 93 16.22 3.54 5.84
CA ARG A 93 17.55 4.05 5.47
C ARG A 93 18.54 4.00 6.64
N LEU A 94 18.08 4.29 7.86
CA LEU A 94 18.90 4.24 9.08
C LEU A 94 19.20 2.81 9.56
N LEU A 95 18.26 1.87 9.38
CA LEU A 95 18.43 0.50 9.83
C LEU A 95 19.20 -0.37 8.84
N PHE A 96 19.08 -0.10 7.54
CA PHE A 96 19.67 -0.90 6.47
C PHE A 96 20.84 -0.18 5.77
N SER A 97 21.61 0.63 6.52
CA SER A 97 22.79 1.35 6.04
C SER A 97 23.95 0.39 5.71
N GLY A 98 23.84 -0.35 4.60
CA GLY A 98 24.86 -1.25 4.08
C GLY A 98 25.65 -0.66 2.90
N PRO A 99 26.59 -1.41 2.29
CA PRO A 99 27.42 -0.94 1.17
C PRO A 99 26.64 -0.69 -0.14
N HIS A 100 25.37 -1.09 -0.19
CA HIS A 100 24.48 -0.84 -1.33
C HIS A 100 23.24 -0.08 -0.85
N ASP A 101 23.06 1.15 -1.36
CA ASP A 101 21.80 1.88 -1.20
C ASP A 101 20.71 1.15 -2.01
N VAL A 102 19.84 0.41 -1.32
CA VAL A 102 18.72 -0.31 -1.96
C VAL A 102 17.52 0.61 -2.08
N PHE A 103 17.12 0.91 -3.32
CA PHE A 103 15.85 1.59 -3.58
C PHE A 103 14.67 0.62 -3.41
N ALA A 104 13.91 0.76 -2.33
CA ALA A 104 12.73 -0.04 -2.05
C ALA A 104 11.42 0.53 -2.63
N GLY A 105 11.50 1.70 -3.28
CA GLY A 105 10.37 2.36 -3.93
C GLY A 105 9.92 1.65 -5.20
N THR A 106 8.85 2.16 -5.82
CA THR A 106 8.38 1.68 -7.12
C THR A 106 9.25 2.21 -8.24
N SER A 107 9.83 1.32 -9.05
CA SER A 107 10.54 1.68 -10.27
C SER A 107 9.87 0.99 -11.45
N PRO A 108 9.12 1.71 -12.29
CA PRO A 108 8.53 1.13 -13.48
C PRO A 108 9.59 0.68 -14.48
N GLN A 109 9.31 -0.44 -15.13
CA GLN A 109 10.09 -1.00 -16.23
C GLN A 109 9.30 -0.84 -17.52
N GLY A 110 9.99 -0.53 -18.62
CA GLY A 110 9.36 -0.33 -19.93
C GLY A 110 8.88 1.10 -20.14
N SER A 111 7.75 1.26 -20.84
CA SER A 111 7.24 2.58 -21.25
C SER A 111 6.31 3.21 -20.20
N ASP A 112 6.29 4.55 -20.14
CA ASP A 112 5.38 5.29 -19.26
C ASP A 112 3.91 4.94 -19.49
N LEU A 113 3.52 4.68 -20.75
CA LEU A 113 2.16 4.29 -21.10
C LEU A 113 1.80 2.90 -20.53
N GLN A 114 2.74 1.95 -20.59
CA GLN A 114 2.56 0.64 -19.99
C GLN A 114 2.47 0.75 -18.46
N ALA A 115 3.38 1.51 -17.84
CA ALA A 115 3.39 1.72 -16.40
C ALA A 115 2.08 2.37 -15.91
N PHE A 116 1.62 3.40 -16.61
CA PHE A 116 0.33 4.04 -16.36
C PHE A 116 -0.83 3.05 -16.48
N GLY A 117 -0.87 2.27 -17.57
CA GLY A 117 -1.93 1.28 -17.80
C GLY A 117 -1.99 0.22 -16.69
N VAL A 118 -0.84 -0.32 -16.27
CA VAL A 118 -0.75 -1.30 -15.18
C VAL A 118 -1.17 -0.69 -13.85
N GLU A 119 -0.60 0.46 -13.46
CA GLU A 119 -0.95 1.14 -12.20
C GLU A 119 -2.43 1.52 -12.14
N PHE A 120 -3.01 1.98 -13.26
CA PHE A 120 -4.43 2.28 -13.36
C PHE A 120 -5.28 1.04 -13.10
N ILE A 121 -4.98 -0.09 -13.76
CA ILE A 121 -5.74 -1.34 -13.62
C ILE A 121 -5.66 -1.88 -12.19
N ILE A 122 -4.47 -1.96 -11.60
CA ILE A 122 -4.30 -2.52 -10.25
C ILE A 122 -4.89 -1.60 -9.17
N THR A 123 -4.79 -0.29 -9.35
CA THR A 123 -5.42 0.69 -8.44
C THR A 123 -6.94 0.61 -8.56
N PHE A 124 -7.48 0.54 -9.76
CA PHE A 124 -8.92 0.34 -9.99
C PHE A 124 -9.40 -0.95 -9.34
N TYR A 125 -8.67 -2.06 -9.54
CA TYR A 125 -9.03 -3.35 -8.96
C TYR A 125 -9.07 -3.27 -7.42
N LEU A 126 -8.06 -2.63 -6.80
CA LEU A 126 -8.04 -2.38 -5.37
C LEU A 126 -9.23 -1.51 -4.92
N MET A 127 -9.50 -0.39 -5.59
CA MET A 127 -10.62 0.49 -5.23
C MET A 127 -11.98 -0.19 -5.39
N PHE A 128 -12.14 -1.02 -6.42
CA PHE A 128 -13.35 -1.79 -6.68
C PHE A 128 -13.62 -2.76 -5.53
N ILE A 129 -12.60 -3.53 -5.10
CA ILE A 129 -12.74 -4.45 -3.97
C ILE A 129 -13.01 -3.70 -2.68
N ILE A 130 -12.25 -2.65 -2.35
CA ILE A 130 -12.49 -1.86 -1.14
C ILE A 130 -13.93 -1.33 -1.12
N SER A 131 -14.40 -0.75 -2.23
CA SER A 131 -15.77 -0.22 -2.31
C SER A 131 -16.80 -1.32 -2.11
N GLY A 132 -16.62 -2.49 -2.75
CA GLY A 132 -17.52 -3.63 -2.63
C GLY A 132 -17.63 -4.16 -1.20
N VAL A 133 -16.51 -4.28 -0.47
CA VAL A 133 -16.50 -4.88 0.87
C VAL A 133 -16.71 -3.88 2.00
N ALA A 134 -16.41 -2.60 1.79
CA ALA A 134 -16.48 -1.57 2.84
C ALA A 134 -17.73 -0.68 2.77
N THR A 135 -18.48 -0.69 1.66
CA THR A 135 -19.61 0.26 1.47
C THR A 135 -20.97 -0.39 1.25
N ASP A 136 -21.02 -1.70 1.00
CA ASP A 136 -22.25 -2.45 0.77
C ASP A 136 -22.63 -3.29 1.99
N ASN A 137 -23.84 -3.09 2.52
CA ASN A 137 -24.34 -3.82 3.69
C ASN A 137 -24.59 -5.31 3.42
N ARG A 138 -24.58 -5.74 2.15
CA ARG A 138 -24.67 -7.15 1.75
C ARG A 138 -23.33 -7.88 1.86
N ALA A 139 -22.22 -7.15 1.98
CA ALA A 139 -20.90 -7.74 2.14
C ALA A 139 -20.67 -8.19 3.59
N ILE A 140 -19.85 -9.23 3.77
CA ILE A 140 -19.41 -9.67 5.10
C ILE A 140 -18.31 -8.71 5.57
N GLY A 141 -18.72 -7.62 6.22
CA GLY A 141 -17.81 -6.53 6.63
C GLY A 141 -16.64 -6.99 7.51
N GLU A 142 -16.84 -8.04 8.31
CA GLU A 142 -15.78 -8.65 9.13
C GLU A 142 -14.62 -9.23 8.31
N LEU A 143 -14.86 -9.59 7.04
CA LEU A 143 -13.84 -10.11 6.12
C LEU A 143 -13.22 -9.03 5.22
N ALA A 144 -13.57 -7.75 5.40
CA ALA A 144 -13.08 -6.66 4.56
C ALA A 144 -11.55 -6.58 4.56
N GLY A 145 -10.90 -6.70 5.72
CA GLY A 145 -9.44 -6.67 5.81
C GLY A 145 -8.77 -7.81 5.04
N LEU A 146 -9.33 -9.02 5.09
CA LEU A 146 -8.83 -10.18 4.34
C LEU A 146 -8.97 -9.96 2.84
N ALA A 147 -10.13 -9.49 2.37
CA ALA A 147 -10.37 -9.23 0.96
C ALA A 147 -9.41 -8.16 0.41
N ILE A 148 -9.27 -7.04 1.12
CA ILE A 148 -8.41 -5.92 0.71
C ILE A 148 -6.93 -6.35 0.71
N GLY A 149 -6.48 -7.03 1.76
CA GLY A 149 -5.11 -7.54 1.85
C GLY A 149 -4.78 -8.57 0.77
N ALA A 150 -5.71 -9.50 0.49
CA ALA A 150 -5.55 -10.49 -0.58
C ALA A 150 -5.47 -9.82 -1.96
N THR A 151 -6.25 -8.76 -2.22
CA THR A 151 -6.15 -7.99 -3.47
C THR A 151 -4.78 -7.33 -3.63
N VAL A 152 -4.22 -6.74 -2.57
CA VAL A 152 -2.88 -6.17 -2.60
C VAL A 152 -1.82 -7.24 -2.90
N LEU A 153 -1.90 -8.40 -2.25
CA LEU A 153 -1.01 -9.54 -2.51
C LEU A 153 -1.06 -9.96 -3.98
N ILE A 154 -2.26 -10.18 -4.52
CA ILE A 154 -2.47 -10.60 -5.91
C ILE A 154 -1.89 -9.56 -6.87
N ASN A 155 -2.19 -8.27 -6.64
CA ASN A 155 -1.67 -7.19 -7.47
C ASN A 155 -0.13 -7.13 -7.46
N VAL A 156 0.50 -7.28 -6.29
CA VAL A 156 1.97 -7.29 -6.19
C VAL A 156 2.57 -8.52 -6.89
N MET A 157 1.91 -9.68 -6.86
CA MET A 157 2.42 -10.90 -7.52
C MET A 157 2.64 -10.72 -9.03
N PHE A 158 1.76 -10.02 -9.74
CA PHE A 158 1.90 -9.86 -11.19
C PHE A 158 2.42 -8.49 -11.61
N ALA A 159 2.04 -7.41 -10.92
CA ALA A 159 2.46 -6.06 -11.30
C ALA A 159 3.78 -5.63 -10.63
N GLY A 160 4.21 -6.32 -9.56
CA GLY A 160 5.45 -6.03 -8.85
C GLY A 160 6.68 -5.96 -9.78
N PRO A 161 6.92 -6.96 -10.64
CA PRO A 161 8.04 -6.92 -11.59
C PRO A 161 7.94 -5.86 -12.70
N ILE A 162 6.74 -5.29 -12.93
CA ILE A 162 6.49 -4.35 -14.03
C ILE A 162 6.57 -2.91 -13.54
N THR A 163 5.85 -2.57 -12.47
CA THR A 163 5.75 -1.19 -11.94
C THR A 163 6.21 -1.03 -10.49
N GLY A 164 6.50 -2.14 -9.80
CA GLY A 164 6.64 -2.17 -8.34
C GLY A 164 5.29 -2.21 -7.60
N ALA A 165 4.18 -2.27 -8.34
CA ALA A 165 2.80 -2.33 -7.84
C ALA A 165 2.53 -1.29 -6.74
N SER A 166 2.57 0.00 -7.10
CA SER A 166 2.39 1.08 -6.15
C SER A 166 0.99 1.07 -5.54
N MET A 167 -0.03 1.23 -6.38
CA MET A 167 -1.43 1.43 -6.00
C MET A 167 -1.68 2.61 -5.04
N ASN A 168 -0.63 3.30 -4.58
CA ASN A 168 -0.66 4.18 -3.41
C ASN A 168 0.30 5.35 -3.59
N PRO A 169 -0.22 6.58 -3.83
CA PRO A 169 0.63 7.75 -3.98
C PRO A 169 1.55 8.02 -2.78
N ALA A 170 1.10 7.79 -1.53
CA ALA A 170 1.97 7.99 -0.36
C ALA A 170 3.15 7.01 -0.33
N ARG A 171 2.94 5.76 -0.79
CA ARG A 171 3.97 4.72 -0.91
C ARG A 171 5.03 5.04 -1.97
N SER A 172 4.69 5.84 -2.98
CA SER A 172 5.65 6.26 -4.01
C SER A 172 6.30 7.60 -3.71
N LEU A 173 5.65 8.49 -2.96
CA LEU A 173 6.16 9.83 -2.65
C LEU A 173 7.02 9.90 -1.38
N GLY A 174 6.74 9.08 -0.37
CA GLY A 174 7.44 9.10 0.91
C GLY A 174 8.72 8.31 0.90
#